data_AF-A0AAX0IUR5-F1
#
_entry.id   AF-A0AAX0IUR5-F1
#
_cell.length_a   1.000
_cell.length_b   1.000
_cell.length_c   1.000
_cell.angle_alpha   90.00
_cell.angle_beta   90.00
_cell.angle_gamma   90.00
#
_symmetry.space_group_name_H-M   'P 1'
#
loop_
_entity.id
_entity.type
_entity.pdbx_description
1 polymer ?
#
loop_
_entity_poly.entity_id
_entity_poly.type
_entity_poly.pdbx_seq_one_letter_code
_entity_poly.pdbx_strand_id
1 'polypeptide(L)'
;MAEKKLMEKVLHQVVRTFPKVNMPMEYVPYPIPYPPLAKSRFEIFVHVAERGNGPLGHVDLCIDGYVYSYGNYDERDLKLGGWIAEGVLIKAPREEYMLFCKNHYQKALHIYSIAVTSEQMDAIHAYLEKILAPTKTWEPTSEAIYYNPTFDRFEEMYVYFMAQQMDTVFYKFNRSKFMTYNGWTRNCLSFADHTAKVLHEKTLRAKNMVFPAQYHKRLQKLLKKNSPLIIHYEVY
;
A
#
# COMPACT_ATOMS: atom_id res chain seq x y z
N MET A 1 -23.38 17.90 -13.88
CA MET A 1 -23.96 17.92 -12.51
C MET A 1 -24.66 16.61 -12.12
N ALA A 2 -25.43 15.98 -13.02
CA ALA A 2 -26.14 14.73 -12.72
C ALA A 2 -25.22 13.51 -12.45
N GLU A 3 -24.15 13.35 -13.25
CA GLU A 3 -23.18 12.25 -13.08
C GLU A 3 -22.42 12.33 -11.75
N LYS A 4 -22.03 13.54 -11.32
CA LYS A 4 -21.34 13.75 -10.04
C LYS A 4 -22.22 13.34 -8.85
N LYS A 5 -23.52 13.70 -8.88
CA LYS A 5 -24.50 13.29 -7.86
C LYS A 5 -24.77 11.78 -7.87
N LEU A 6 -24.77 11.15 -9.04
CA LEU A 6 -24.93 9.70 -9.16
C LEU A 6 -23.71 8.96 -8.61
N MET A 7 -22.51 9.42 -8.95
CA MET A 7 -21.26 8.87 -8.39
C MET A 7 -21.19 9.04 -6.88
N GLU A 8 -21.54 10.21 -6.33
CA GLU A 8 -21.60 10.44 -4.88
C GLU A 8 -22.59 9.49 -4.20
N LYS A 9 -23.77 9.25 -4.78
CA LYS A 9 -24.75 8.30 -4.25
C LYS A 9 -24.25 6.86 -4.25
N VAL A 10 -23.68 6.40 -5.36
CA VAL A 10 -23.10 5.04 -5.47
C VAL A 10 -21.96 4.88 -4.49
N LEU A 11 -21.10 5.89 -4.37
CA LEU A 11 -20.00 5.90 -3.43
C LEU A 11 -20.47 5.84 -1.99
N HIS A 12 -21.47 6.64 -1.63
CA HIS A 12 -22.02 6.66 -0.29
C HIS A 12 -22.67 5.32 0.08
N GLN A 13 -23.28 4.63 -0.90
CA GLN A 13 -23.86 3.31 -0.72
C GLN A 13 -22.77 2.24 -0.55
N VAL A 14 -21.70 2.27 -1.35
CA VAL A 14 -20.53 1.37 -1.22
C VAL A 14 -19.80 1.61 0.11
N VAL A 15 -19.65 2.88 0.53
CA VAL A 15 -19.03 3.25 1.79
C VAL A 15 -19.82 2.75 3.00
N ARG A 16 -21.15 2.84 2.95
CA ARG A 16 -22.04 2.29 3.99
C ARG A 16 -22.05 0.78 4.06
N THR A 17 -21.73 0.09 2.97
CA THR A 17 -21.53 -1.36 2.98
C THR A 17 -20.18 -1.78 3.54
N PHE A 18 -19.21 -0.85 3.70
CA PHE A 18 -18.02 -1.16 4.47
C PHE A 18 -18.40 -1.25 5.95
N PRO A 19 -18.08 -2.38 6.60
CA PRO A 19 -18.31 -2.59 8.02
C PRO A 19 -17.66 -1.50 8.86
N LYS A 20 -18.40 -1.05 9.89
CA LYS A 20 -17.86 -0.15 10.91
C LYS A 20 -16.74 -0.88 11.63
N VAL A 21 -15.49 -0.45 11.40
CA VAL A 21 -14.31 -1.02 12.06
C VAL A 21 -14.30 -0.52 13.50
N ASN A 22 -14.78 -1.28 14.47
CA ASN A 22 -14.58 -0.90 15.86
C ASN A 22 -13.07 -0.81 16.14
N MET A 23 -12.65 0.22 16.90
CA MET A 23 -11.28 0.31 17.43
C MET A 23 -10.87 -1.05 17.99
N PRO A 24 -9.63 -1.52 17.76
CA PRO A 24 -9.19 -2.77 18.35
C PRO A 24 -9.38 -2.72 19.87
N MET A 25 -10.11 -3.71 20.39
CA MET A 25 -10.12 -4.01 21.83
C MET A 25 -8.69 -4.28 22.30
N GLU A 26 -8.43 -3.97 23.57
CA GLU A 26 -7.16 -4.10 24.32
C GLU A 26 -6.07 -4.92 23.62
N TYR A 27 -4.94 -4.25 23.38
CA TYR A 27 -3.68 -4.83 22.93
C TYR A 27 -3.35 -6.11 23.69
N VAL A 28 -3.38 -7.25 23.00
CA VAL A 28 -2.90 -8.53 23.53
C VAL A 28 -1.50 -8.77 22.96
N PRO A 29 -0.43 -8.63 23.76
CA PRO A 29 0.92 -8.92 23.31
C PRO A 29 1.09 -10.44 23.16
N TYR A 30 0.79 -10.96 21.98
CA TYR A 30 1.44 -12.20 21.56
C TYR A 30 2.92 -11.88 21.31
N PRO A 31 3.88 -12.76 21.64
CA PRO A 31 5.25 -12.56 21.21
C PRO A 31 5.28 -12.50 19.68
N ILE A 32 5.50 -11.30 19.16
CA ILE A 32 5.48 -11.06 17.71
C ILE A 32 6.82 -11.57 17.18
N PRO A 33 6.82 -12.58 16.30
CA PRO A 33 8.05 -13.13 15.76
C PRO A 33 8.79 -12.02 15.00
N TYR A 34 10.11 -12.05 15.03
CA TYR A 34 10.91 -11.11 14.24
C TYR A 34 10.61 -11.31 12.73
N PRO A 35 10.57 -10.24 11.93
CA PRO A 35 10.37 -10.36 10.48
C PRO A 35 11.33 -11.37 9.83
N PRO A 36 10.84 -12.24 8.93
CA PRO A 36 11.71 -13.12 8.17
C PRO A 36 12.67 -12.30 7.30
N LEU A 37 13.91 -12.76 7.16
CA LEU A 37 14.89 -12.12 6.27
C LEU A 37 14.42 -12.16 4.82
N ALA A 38 14.60 -11.05 4.10
CA ALA A 38 14.28 -10.94 2.69
C ALA A 38 14.90 -12.08 1.88
N LYS A 39 14.09 -12.72 1.03
CA LYS A 39 14.54 -13.83 0.15
C LYS A 39 14.85 -13.37 -1.27
N SER A 40 14.51 -12.13 -1.60
CA SER A 40 14.84 -11.48 -2.87
C SER A 40 15.10 -9.99 -2.65
N ARG A 41 15.81 -9.39 -3.60
CA ARG A 41 15.98 -7.94 -3.73
C ARG A 41 14.69 -7.23 -4.14
N PHE A 42 13.74 -7.95 -4.72
CA PHE A 42 12.41 -7.44 -5.08
C PHE A 42 11.32 -8.33 -4.49
N GLU A 43 10.47 -7.75 -3.67
CA GLU A 43 9.31 -8.44 -3.08
C GLU A 43 8.05 -7.61 -3.25
N ILE A 44 6.91 -8.29 -3.33
CA ILE A 44 5.59 -7.67 -3.38
C ILE A 44 4.88 -8.02 -2.09
N PHE A 45 4.43 -7.01 -1.35
CA PHE A 45 3.64 -7.21 -0.14
C PHE A 45 2.17 -6.96 -0.45
N VAL A 46 1.30 -7.88 -0.03
CA VAL A 46 -0.14 -7.69 -0.10
C VAL A 46 -0.70 -7.74 1.31
N HIS A 47 -1.32 -6.64 1.73
CA HIS A 47 -1.85 -6.46 3.06
C HIS A 47 -3.24 -7.07 3.13
N VAL A 48 -3.50 -7.83 4.19
CA VAL A 48 -4.83 -8.36 4.51
C VAL A 48 -5.09 -8.05 5.98
N ALA A 49 -6.29 -7.55 6.30
CA ALA A 49 -6.68 -7.35 7.70
C ALA A 49 -6.85 -8.73 8.37
N GLU A 50 -6.17 -9.00 9.49
CA GLU A 50 -6.32 -10.27 10.22
C GLU A 50 -7.65 -10.37 10.97
N ARG A 51 -8.24 -9.22 11.35
CA ARG A 51 -9.53 -9.15 12.04
C ARG A 51 -10.33 -7.95 11.62
N GLY A 52 -11.64 -8.15 11.56
CA GLY A 52 -12.58 -7.11 11.21
C GLY A 52 -12.81 -7.06 9.71
N ASN A 53 -14.00 -6.61 9.40
CA ASN A 53 -14.65 -6.74 8.12
C ASN A 53 -14.15 -5.55 7.23
N GLY A 54 -12.84 -5.27 7.24
CA GLY A 54 -12.20 -4.13 6.58
C GLY A 54 -11.94 -4.36 5.08
N PRO A 55 -11.78 -3.30 4.26
CA PRO A 55 -11.57 -3.45 2.83
C PRO A 55 -10.26 -4.21 2.53
N LEU A 56 -10.29 -5.05 1.51
CA LEU A 56 -9.14 -5.76 0.94
C LEU A 56 -7.94 -4.82 0.71
N GLY A 57 -6.76 -5.23 1.21
CA GLY A 57 -5.71 -4.34 1.67
C GLY A 57 -4.59 -4.03 0.68
N HIS A 58 -3.85 -2.99 1.00
CA HIS A 58 -2.83 -2.33 0.19
C HIS A 58 -1.79 -3.27 -0.48
N VAL A 59 -1.17 -2.82 -1.58
CA VAL A 59 -0.05 -3.51 -2.23
C VAL A 59 1.18 -2.62 -2.20
N ASP A 60 2.25 -3.13 -1.62
CA ASP A 60 3.54 -2.45 -1.53
C ASP A 60 4.61 -3.18 -2.30
N LEU A 61 5.65 -2.43 -2.67
CA LEU A 61 6.84 -2.96 -3.31
C LEU A 61 8.01 -2.85 -2.34
N CYS A 62 8.64 -3.96 -2.00
CA CYS A 62 9.91 -3.96 -1.27
C CYS A 62 11.06 -4.09 -2.27
N ILE A 63 11.96 -3.11 -2.28
CA ILE A 63 13.10 -3.03 -3.22
C ILE A 63 14.35 -2.75 -2.39
N ASP A 64 15.31 -3.67 -2.43
CA ASP A 64 16.58 -3.60 -1.70
C ASP A 64 16.43 -3.21 -0.22
N GLY A 65 15.53 -3.90 0.49
CA GLY A 65 15.33 -3.71 1.93
C GLY A 65 14.49 -2.48 2.29
N TYR A 66 13.92 -1.77 1.32
CA TYR A 66 13.01 -0.65 1.57
C TYR A 66 11.63 -0.92 0.97
N VAL A 67 10.60 -0.70 1.78
CA VAL A 67 9.20 -0.74 1.35
C VAL A 67 8.82 0.62 0.77
N TYR A 68 8.31 0.58 -0.46
CA TYR A 68 7.73 1.70 -1.19
C TYR A 68 6.22 1.54 -1.25
N SER A 69 5.52 2.40 -0.52
CA SER A 69 4.06 2.35 -0.38
C SER A 69 3.39 3.59 -0.95
N TYR A 70 2.54 3.42 -1.97
CA TYR A 70 1.85 4.54 -2.63
C TYR A 70 0.36 4.55 -2.34
N GLY A 71 -0.11 5.60 -1.67
CA GLY A 71 -1.49 5.71 -1.20
C GLY A 71 -1.97 7.12 -0.96
N ASN A 72 -3.16 7.21 -0.37
CA ASN A 72 -3.80 8.43 0.12
C ASN A 72 -3.45 8.66 1.60
N TYR A 73 -2.16 8.78 1.90
CA TYR A 73 -1.65 8.82 3.28
C TYR A 73 -1.71 10.19 3.97
N ASP A 74 -2.19 11.23 3.29
CA ASP A 74 -2.52 12.50 3.94
C ASP A 74 -4.03 12.50 4.26
N GLU A 75 -4.37 12.10 5.48
CA GLU A 75 -5.76 11.95 5.91
C GLU A 75 -6.54 13.28 5.91
N ARG A 76 -5.84 14.43 5.85
CA ARG A 76 -6.45 15.76 5.78
C ARG A 76 -6.87 16.16 4.36
N ASP A 77 -6.37 15.49 3.33
CA ASP A 77 -6.73 15.76 1.92
C ASP A 77 -7.74 14.74 1.34
N LEU A 78 -8.33 13.89 2.18
CA LEU A 78 -9.27 12.87 1.72
C LEU A 78 -10.55 13.50 1.17
N LYS A 79 -10.79 13.28 -0.13
CA LYS A 79 -12.01 13.67 -0.84
C LYS A 79 -12.79 12.42 -1.22
N LEU A 80 -14.11 12.56 -1.26
CA LEU A 80 -15.03 11.47 -1.64
C LEU A 80 -14.76 10.19 -0.82
N GLY A 81 -14.73 10.29 0.50
CA GLY A 81 -14.49 9.13 1.38
C GLY A 81 -13.14 8.43 1.13
N GLY A 82 -12.12 9.19 0.76
CA GLY A 82 -10.76 8.70 0.51
C GLY A 82 -10.50 8.17 -0.89
N TRP A 83 -11.49 8.18 -1.80
CA TRP A 83 -11.29 7.72 -3.17
C TRP A 83 -10.43 8.67 -4.01
N ILE A 84 -10.35 9.93 -3.62
CA ILE A 84 -9.50 10.94 -4.25
C ILE A 84 -8.71 11.65 -3.15
N ALA A 85 -7.41 11.78 -3.34
CA ALA A 85 -6.53 12.55 -2.45
C ALA A 85 -5.26 12.95 -3.22
N GLU A 86 -4.43 13.79 -2.61
CA GLU A 86 -3.02 13.89 -2.96
C GLU A 86 -2.36 12.51 -2.81
N GLY A 87 -1.55 12.16 -3.80
CA GLY A 87 -0.78 10.92 -3.76
C GLY A 87 0.46 11.10 -2.90
N VAL A 88 0.66 10.18 -1.97
CA VAL A 88 1.82 10.13 -1.08
C VAL A 88 2.55 8.82 -1.33
N LEU A 89 3.87 8.90 -1.51
CA LEU A 89 4.75 7.74 -1.56
C LEU A 89 5.55 7.70 -0.26
N ILE A 90 5.53 6.55 0.40
CA ILE A 90 6.27 6.29 1.62
C ILE A 90 7.47 5.40 1.27
N LYS A 91 8.63 5.67 1.87
CA LYS A 91 9.81 4.80 1.87
C LYS A 91 10.16 4.48 3.33
N ALA A 92 10.14 3.20 3.69
CA ALA A 92 10.44 2.74 5.05
C ALA A 92 11.37 1.51 5.04
N PRO A 93 12.22 1.29 6.07
CA PRO A 93 12.98 0.05 6.22
C PRO A 93 12.02 -1.15 6.30
N ARG A 94 12.36 -2.23 5.59
CA ARG A 94 11.48 -3.39 5.42
C ARG A 94 11.06 -4.02 6.75
N GLU A 95 12.01 -4.36 7.60
CA GLU A 95 11.75 -5.07 8.86
C GLU A 95 10.94 -4.19 9.83
N GLU A 96 11.26 -2.91 9.93
CA GLU A 96 10.53 -1.93 10.75
C GLU A 96 9.08 -1.75 10.24
N TYR A 97 8.89 -1.66 8.91
CA TYR A 97 7.57 -1.58 8.31
C TYR A 97 6.72 -2.82 8.58
N MET A 98 7.32 -4.01 8.51
CA MET A 98 6.65 -5.27 8.81
C MET A 98 6.21 -5.32 10.29
N LEU A 99 7.11 -4.99 11.21
CA LEU A 99 6.81 -4.88 12.63
C LEU A 99 5.69 -3.87 12.88
N PHE A 100 5.74 -2.70 12.27
CA PHE A 100 4.71 -1.68 12.38
C PHE A 100 3.33 -2.20 11.96
N CYS A 101 3.26 -2.84 10.78
CA CYS A 101 2.01 -3.38 10.25
C CYS A 101 1.40 -4.45 11.17
N LYS A 102 2.25 -5.29 11.77
CA LYS A 102 1.81 -6.33 12.70
C LYS A 102 1.44 -5.76 14.06
N ASN A 103 2.33 -4.98 14.68
CA ASN A 103 2.20 -4.47 16.04
C ASN A 103 1.03 -3.48 16.17
N HIS A 104 1.02 -2.46 15.30
CA HIS A 104 0.12 -1.32 15.45
C HIS A 104 -1.24 -1.56 14.81
N TYR A 105 -1.27 -2.27 13.67
CA TYR A 105 -2.51 -2.46 12.89
C TYR A 105 -2.98 -3.90 12.75
N GLN A 106 -2.26 -4.88 13.32
CA GLN A 106 -2.63 -6.31 13.30
C GLN A 106 -2.96 -6.78 11.86
N LYS A 107 -2.11 -6.38 10.90
CA LYS A 107 -2.23 -6.75 9.49
C LYS A 107 -1.42 -8.02 9.23
N ALA A 108 -1.95 -8.91 8.40
CA ALA A 108 -1.21 -9.99 7.78
C ALA A 108 -0.57 -9.47 6.50
N LEU A 109 0.71 -9.80 6.31
CA LEU A 109 1.47 -9.48 5.13
C LEU A 109 1.72 -10.76 4.34
N HIS A 110 1.11 -10.84 3.15
CA HIS A 110 1.48 -11.86 2.17
C HIS A 110 2.67 -11.37 1.38
N ILE A 111 3.80 -12.05 1.51
CA ILE A 111 5.09 -11.65 0.94
C ILE A 111 5.40 -12.57 -0.23
N TYR A 112 5.64 -11.97 -1.39
CA TYR A 112 6.04 -12.69 -2.60
C TYR A 112 7.43 -12.23 -3.00
N SER A 113 8.43 -13.09 -2.83
CA SER A 113 9.79 -12.79 -3.28
C SER A 113 9.91 -13.13 -4.76
N ILE A 114 10.29 -12.14 -5.56
CA ILE A 114 10.26 -12.20 -7.03
C ILE A 114 11.67 -12.48 -7.56
N ALA A 115 11.81 -13.41 -8.49
CA ALA A 115 13.05 -13.60 -9.23
C ALA A 115 13.34 -12.36 -10.08
N VAL A 116 14.53 -11.77 -9.90
CA VAL A 116 14.99 -10.60 -10.66
C VAL A 116 16.45 -10.76 -11.03
N THR A 117 16.81 -10.37 -12.24
CA THR A 117 18.21 -10.25 -12.67
C THR A 117 18.82 -8.92 -12.25
N SER A 118 20.13 -8.76 -12.39
CA SER A 118 20.81 -7.48 -12.13
C SER A 118 20.28 -6.38 -13.05
N GLU A 119 20.10 -6.66 -14.35
CA GLU A 119 19.58 -5.69 -15.31
C GLU A 119 18.14 -5.26 -14.98
N GLN A 120 17.34 -6.19 -14.49
CA GLN A 120 15.98 -5.90 -14.00
C GLN A 120 16.00 -5.00 -12.77
N MET A 121 16.95 -5.21 -11.86
CA MET A 121 17.13 -4.33 -10.70
C MET A 121 17.60 -2.94 -11.10
N ASP A 122 18.56 -2.82 -12.03
CA ASP A 122 19.00 -1.53 -12.56
C ASP A 122 17.84 -0.76 -13.19
N ALA A 123 16.97 -1.47 -13.92
CA ALA A 123 15.76 -0.88 -14.50
C ALA A 123 14.77 -0.41 -13.42
N ILE A 124 14.58 -1.19 -12.34
CA ILE A 124 13.77 -0.77 -11.18
C ILE A 124 14.35 0.50 -10.55
N HIS A 125 15.66 0.56 -10.32
CA HIS A 125 16.31 1.72 -9.72
C HIS A 125 16.17 2.96 -10.58
N ALA A 126 16.45 2.87 -11.88
CA ALA A 126 16.25 3.97 -12.82
C ALA A 126 14.79 4.45 -12.85
N TYR A 127 13.82 3.54 -12.71
CA TYR A 127 12.42 3.89 -12.56
C TYR A 127 12.15 4.64 -11.25
N LEU A 128 12.65 4.15 -10.11
CA LEU A 128 12.51 4.80 -8.80
C LEU A 128 13.11 6.22 -8.81
N GLU A 129 14.33 6.39 -9.33
CA GLU A 129 14.97 7.70 -9.48
C GLU A 129 14.11 8.64 -10.30
N LYS A 130 13.59 8.18 -11.44
CA LYS A 130 12.73 8.96 -12.32
C LYS A 130 11.43 9.40 -11.64
N ILE A 131 10.80 8.54 -10.83
CA ILE A 131 9.54 8.91 -10.14
C ILE A 131 9.78 9.78 -8.92
N LEU A 132 10.93 9.65 -8.26
CA LEU A 132 11.30 10.42 -7.06
C LEU A 132 11.88 11.79 -7.42
N ALA A 133 12.51 11.94 -8.58
CA ALA A 133 13.08 13.22 -9.02
C ALA A 133 12.09 14.41 -8.96
N PRO A 134 10.81 14.28 -9.39
CA PRO A 134 9.83 15.36 -9.26
C PRO A 134 9.03 15.28 -7.95
N THR A 135 9.66 14.95 -6.82
CA THR A 135 9.01 14.91 -5.49
C THR A 135 9.60 15.95 -4.54
N LYS A 136 8.88 16.21 -3.46
CA LYS A 136 9.40 16.89 -2.28
C LYS A 136 9.17 15.99 -1.06
N THR A 137 10.09 16.01 -0.11
CA THR A 137 9.84 15.45 1.21
C THR A 137 8.65 16.17 1.83
N TRP A 138 7.79 15.42 2.48
CA TRP A 138 6.62 15.91 3.18
C TRP A 138 6.69 15.45 4.63
N GLU A 139 6.47 16.38 5.55
CA GLU A 139 6.36 16.05 6.96
C GLU A 139 4.90 15.77 7.31
N PRO A 140 4.58 14.62 7.91
CA PRO A 140 3.27 14.35 8.48
C PRO A 140 2.88 15.41 9.51
N THR A 141 1.58 15.50 9.79
CA THR A 141 1.11 16.34 10.89
C THR A 141 1.65 15.84 12.24
N SER A 142 1.76 16.75 13.21
CA SER A 142 2.03 16.43 14.61
C SER A 142 0.79 15.92 15.38
N GLU A 143 -0.38 15.92 14.76
CA GLU A 143 -1.61 15.39 15.36
C GLU A 143 -1.67 13.86 15.19
N ALA A 144 -1.87 13.14 16.30
CA ALA A 144 -1.95 11.68 16.29
C ALA A 144 -3.33 11.14 15.86
N ILE A 145 -4.37 11.98 15.94
CA ILE A 145 -5.77 11.60 15.74
C ILE A 145 -6.46 12.69 14.94
N TYR A 146 -7.35 12.31 14.02
CA TYR A 146 -8.21 13.22 13.27
C TYR A 146 -9.67 12.76 13.34
N TYR A 147 -10.60 13.67 13.08
CA TYR A 147 -12.01 13.32 12.91
C TYR A 147 -12.27 12.95 11.45
N ASN A 148 -12.72 11.71 11.20
CA ASN A 148 -13.10 11.23 9.89
C ASN A 148 -14.61 11.47 9.66
N PRO A 149 -15.00 12.48 8.86
CA PRO A 149 -16.41 12.80 8.63
C PRO A 149 -17.14 11.74 7.79
N THR A 150 -16.40 10.86 7.10
CA THR A 150 -16.99 9.78 6.28
C THR A 150 -17.59 8.69 7.15
N PHE A 151 -16.92 8.37 8.26
CA PHE A 151 -17.35 7.33 9.20
C PHE A 151 -17.88 7.90 10.52
N ASP A 152 -17.91 9.23 10.68
CA ASP A 152 -18.39 9.94 11.88
C ASP A 152 -17.70 9.45 13.16
N ARG A 153 -16.37 9.47 13.15
CA ARG A 153 -15.55 9.01 14.29
C ARG A 153 -14.14 9.58 14.25
N PHE A 154 -13.47 9.55 15.40
CA PHE A 154 -12.03 9.80 15.46
C PHE A 154 -11.24 8.56 15.01
N GLU A 155 -10.21 8.80 14.22
CA GLU A 155 -9.28 7.78 13.71
C GLU A 155 -7.84 8.24 13.92
N GLU A 156 -6.92 7.29 14.03
CA GLU A 156 -5.49 7.56 14.10
C GLU A 156 -4.95 8.10 12.76
N MET A 157 -3.99 9.01 12.84
CA MET A 157 -3.18 9.46 11.69
C MET A 157 -2.10 8.40 11.43
N TYR A 158 -2.24 7.61 10.36
CA TYR A 158 -1.35 6.47 10.08
C TYR A 158 0.12 6.91 9.97
N VAL A 159 0.35 7.99 9.23
CA VAL A 159 1.68 8.54 8.98
C VAL A 159 2.33 9.16 10.22
N TYR A 160 1.55 9.62 11.20
CA TYR A 160 2.08 10.11 12.47
C TYR A 160 2.80 8.97 13.19
N PHE A 161 2.13 7.83 13.36
CA PHE A 161 2.71 6.68 14.06
C PHE A 161 3.89 6.07 13.30
N MET A 162 3.85 6.06 11.95
CA MET A 162 5.00 5.65 11.16
C MET A 162 6.23 6.52 11.45
N ALA A 163 6.08 7.84 11.44
CA ALA A 163 7.17 8.77 11.68
C ALA A 163 7.77 8.68 13.11
N GLN A 164 6.99 8.21 14.09
CA GLN A 164 7.46 8.03 15.47
C GLN A 164 8.18 6.70 15.70
N GLN A 165 7.88 5.66 14.91
CA GLN A 165 8.31 4.29 15.17
C GLN A 165 9.43 3.79 14.26
N MET A 166 9.70 4.49 13.15
CA MET A 166 10.67 4.06 12.14
C MET A 166 11.22 5.23 11.33
N ASP A 167 12.39 5.03 10.73
CA ASP A 167 13.04 6.01 9.84
C ASP A 167 12.35 6.08 8.47
N THR A 168 11.15 6.66 8.45
CA THR A 168 10.32 6.76 7.26
C THR A 168 10.50 8.10 6.57
N VAL A 169 10.66 8.05 5.24
CA VAL A 169 10.62 9.24 4.38
C VAL A 169 9.30 9.27 3.62
N PHE A 170 8.60 10.39 3.69
CA PHE A 170 7.35 10.60 2.97
C PHE A 170 7.56 11.60 1.82
N TYR A 171 7.01 11.28 0.65
CA TYR A 171 7.15 12.08 -0.56
C TYR A 171 5.77 12.50 -1.07
N LYS A 172 5.64 13.79 -1.38
CA LYS A 172 4.57 14.30 -2.24
C LYS A 172 5.12 14.59 -3.63
N PHE A 173 4.34 14.25 -4.65
CA PHE A 173 4.75 14.50 -6.03
C PHE A 173 4.45 15.94 -6.43
N ASN A 174 5.44 16.60 -7.07
CA ASN A 174 5.30 17.93 -7.64
C ASN A 174 4.90 17.87 -9.12
N ARG A 175 5.31 16.79 -9.81
CA ARG A 175 5.01 16.59 -11.24
C ARG A 175 5.04 15.11 -11.61
N SER A 176 3.90 14.44 -11.59
CA SER A 176 3.74 13.09 -12.14
C SER A 176 2.26 12.71 -12.20
N LYS A 177 1.93 11.57 -12.82
CA LYS A 177 0.58 11.01 -12.70
C LYS A 177 0.22 10.64 -11.24
N PHE A 178 1.21 10.42 -10.38
CA PHE A 178 1.03 9.99 -8.98
C PHE A 178 0.80 11.18 -8.03
N MET A 179 0.71 12.42 -8.53
CA MET A 179 0.27 13.57 -7.71
C MET A 179 -1.12 13.40 -7.12
N THR A 180 -1.98 12.66 -7.80
CA THR A 180 -3.35 12.44 -7.36
C THR A 180 -3.58 10.95 -7.21
N TYR A 181 -3.82 10.53 -5.96
CA TYR A 181 -4.40 9.24 -5.68
C TYR A 181 -5.84 9.21 -6.19
N ASN A 182 -6.16 8.20 -6.98
CA ASN A 182 -7.52 7.92 -7.43
C ASN A 182 -7.75 6.41 -7.31
N GLY A 183 -8.65 6.01 -6.42
CA GLY A 183 -8.86 4.60 -6.08
C GLY A 183 -9.20 3.68 -7.27
N TRP A 184 -9.75 4.22 -8.37
CA TRP A 184 -10.08 3.45 -9.58
C TRP A 184 -8.95 3.38 -10.61
N THR A 185 -8.11 4.42 -10.71
CA THR A 185 -7.20 4.60 -11.85
C THR A 185 -5.74 4.78 -11.47
N ARG A 186 -5.47 5.40 -10.32
CA ARG A 186 -4.13 5.83 -9.87
C ARG A 186 -3.96 5.50 -8.38
N ASN A 187 -3.91 4.20 -8.09
CA ASN A 187 -3.82 3.62 -6.75
C ASN A 187 -2.51 2.81 -6.61
N CYS A 188 -2.35 2.08 -5.50
CA CYS A 188 -1.21 1.20 -5.24
C CYS A 188 -0.95 0.16 -6.36
N LEU A 189 -2.01 -0.39 -6.96
CA LEU A 189 -1.86 -1.31 -8.09
C LEU A 189 -1.32 -0.64 -9.35
N SER A 190 -1.65 0.64 -9.58
CA SER A 190 -1.09 1.40 -10.70
C SER A 190 0.41 1.67 -10.53
N PHE A 191 0.90 1.69 -9.28
CA PHE A 191 2.31 1.77 -8.93
C PHE A 191 3.00 0.42 -9.21
N ALA A 192 2.46 -0.67 -8.67
CA ALA A 192 2.93 -2.03 -8.93
C ALA A 192 2.93 -2.40 -10.44
N ASP A 193 1.88 -2.00 -11.19
CA ASP A 193 1.79 -2.24 -12.64
C ASP A 193 2.93 -1.57 -13.40
N HIS A 194 3.40 -0.41 -12.94
CA HIS A 194 4.49 0.32 -13.58
C HIS A 194 5.84 -0.36 -13.36
N THR A 195 6.10 -0.86 -12.16
CA THR A 195 7.30 -1.68 -11.90
C THR A 195 7.28 -2.96 -12.73
N ALA A 196 6.13 -3.63 -12.84
CA ALA A 196 5.99 -4.80 -13.72
C ALA A 196 6.19 -4.48 -15.22
N LYS A 197 5.89 -3.25 -15.69
CA LYS A 197 6.23 -2.81 -17.06
C LYS A 197 7.74 -2.69 -17.25
N VAL A 198 8.43 -2.10 -16.28
CA VAL A 198 9.88 -1.89 -16.29
C VAL A 198 10.62 -3.23 -16.33
N LEU A 199 10.11 -4.22 -15.59
CA LEU A 199 10.62 -5.59 -15.60
C LEU A 199 10.32 -6.38 -16.88
N HIS A 200 9.53 -5.81 -17.80
CA HIS A 200 8.96 -6.50 -18.96
C HIS A 200 8.16 -7.77 -18.60
N GLU A 201 7.70 -7.87 -17.35
CA GLU A 201 7.08 -9.08 -16.82
C GLU A 201 5.55 -9.00 -16.91
N LYS A 202 5.00 -9.55 -18.00
CA LYS A 202 3.56 -9.49 -18.30
C LYS A 202 2.71 -10.16 -17.22
N THR A 203 3.22 -11.16 -16.54
CA THR A 203 2.45 -11.91 -15.53
C THR A 203 2.27 -11.15 -14.22
N LEU A 204 3.13 -10.16 -13.93
CA LEU A 204 3.02 -9.27 -12.76
C LEU A 204 2.23 -7.99 -13.02
N ARG A 205 1.79 -7.75 -14.27
CA ARG A 205 0.99 -6.57 -14.60
C ARG A 205 -0.30 -6.57 -13.79
N ALA A 206 -0.67 -5.42 -13.24
CA ALA A 206 -1.94 -5.20 -12.52
C ALA A 206 -2.96 -4.43 -13.39
N LYS A 207 -2.73 -4.36 -14.71
CA LYS A 207 -3.62 -3.71 -15.68
C LYS A 207 -5.08 -4.12 -15.46
N ASN A 208 -5.97 -3.11 -15.41
CA ASN A 208 -7.42 -3.23 -15.21
C ASN A 208 -7.84 -3.80 -13.84
N MET A 209 -6.95 -3.80 -12.85
CA MET A 209 -7.30 -4.15 -11.47
C MET A 209 -7.52 -2.89 -10.64
N VAL A 210 -8.57 -2.92 -9.84
CA VAL A 210 -8.92 -1.85 -8.89
C VAL A 210 -8.63 -2.30 -7.48
N PHE A 211 -8.92 -3.56 -7.17
CA PHE A 211 -8.84 -4.08 -5.81
C PHE A 211 -7.60 -4.95 -5.62
N PRO A 212 -6.79 -4.71 -4.58
CA PRO A 212 -5.63 -5.54 -4.27
C PRO A 212 -5.89 -7.04 -4.17
N ALA A 213 -7.08 -7.45 -3.74
CA ALA A 213 -7.51 -8.85 -3.74
C ALA A 213 -7.41 -9.52 -5.11
N GLN A 214 -7.68 -8.76 -6.18
CA GLN A 214 -7.55 -9.26 -7.55
C GLN A 214 -6.09 -9.55 -7.87
N TYR A 215 -5.19 -8.69 -7.41
CA TYR A 215 -3.75 -8.83 -7.61
C TYR A 215 -3.20 -9.99 -6.77
N HIS A 216 -3.58 -10.07 -5.50
CA HIS A 216 -3.28 -11.20 -4.63
C HIS A 216 -3.71 -12.54 -5.26
N LYS A 217 -4.94 -12.62 -5.77
CA LYS A 217 -5.44 -13.82 -6.47
C LYS A 217 -4.62 -14.17 -7.71
N ARG A 218 -4.05 -13.18 -8.41
CA ARG A 218 -3.14 -13.42 -9.53
C ARG A 218 -1.81 -14.01 -9.06
N LEU A 219 -1.20 -13.43 -8.03
CA LEU A 219 0.07 -13.93 -7.46
C LEU A 219 -0.09 -15.36 -6.92
N GLN A 220 -1.20 -15.64 -6.21
CA GLN A 220 -1.56 -17.00 -5.77
C GLN A 220 -1.71 -17.99 -6.93
N LYS A 221 -2.23 -17.56 -8.08
CA LYS A 221 -2.30 -18.41 -9.28
C LYS A 221 -0.92 -18.71 -9.86
N LEU A 222 0.02 -17.77 -9.81
CA LEU A 222 1.40 -18.00 -10.24
C LEU A 222 2.11 -19.01 -9.34
N LEU A 223 1.93 -18.88 -8.02
CA LEU A 223 2.40 -19.86 -7.04
C LEU A 223 1.88 -21.26 -7.31
N LYS A 224 0.55 -21.41 -7.47
CA LYS A 224 -0.09 -22.71 -7.76
C LYS A 224 0.38 -23.35 -9.06
N LYS A 225 0.89 -22.55 -10.00
CA LYS A 225 1.47 -23.00 -11.27
C LYS A 225 2.97 -23.26 -11.19
N ASN A 226 3.58 -23.17 -10.00
CA ASN A 226 5.03 -23.26 -9.79
C ASN A 226 5.80 -22.33 -10.74
N SER A 227 5.30 -21.10 -10.91
CA SER A 227 5.97 -20.11 -11.74
C SER A 227 7.37 -19.83 -11.20
N PRO A 228 8.44 -19.89 -12.02
CA PRO A 228 9.81 -19.61 -11.56
C PRO A 228 10.00 -18.14 -11.15
N LEU A 229 9.02 -17.29 -11.45
CA LEU A 229 9.03 -15.88 -11.10
C LEU A 229 8.86 -15.64 -9.60
N ILE A 230 8.14 -16.51 -8.89
CA ILE A 230 7.96 -16.39 -7.44
C ILE A 230 8.83 -17.47 -6.81
N ILE A 231 9.96 -17.05 -6.24
CA ILE A 231 10.96 -17.97 -5.66
C ILE A 231 10.65 -18.30 -4.20
N HIS A 232 9.89 -17.43 -3.52
CA HIS A 232 9.45 -17.65 -2.16
C HIS A 232 8.11 -16.98 -1.91
N TYR A 233 7.31 -17.59 -1.04
CA TYR A 233 6.08 -17.02 -0.53
C TYR A 233 5.92 -17.36 0.94
N GLU A 234 5.59 -16.35 1.73
CA GLU A 234 5.32 -16.49 3.15
C GLU A 234 4.24 -15.50 3.61
N VAL A 235 3.70 -15.77 4.80
CA VAL A 235 2.72 -14.89 5.47
C VAL A 235 3.31 -14.52 6.82
N TYR A 236 3.34 -13.21 7.10
CA TYR A 236 3.83 -12.63 8.34
C TYR A 236 2.71 -11.85 9.05
#